data_AF-A0A5N6YY05-F1
#
_entry.id   AF-A0A5N6YY05-F1
#
_cell.length_a   1.000
_cell.length_b   1.000
_cell.length_c   1.000
_cell.angle_alpha   90.00
_cell.angle_beta   90.00
_cell.angle_gamma   90.00
#
_symmetry.space_group_name_H-M   'P 1'
#
loop_
_entity.id
_entity.type
_entity.pdbx_description
1 polymer ?
#
loop_
_entity_poly.entity_id
_entity_poly.type
_entity_poly.pdbx_seq_one_letter_code
_entity_poly.pdbx_strand_id
1 'polypeptide(L)'
;MLCSSFNISRLAIPMVCALISFLAYTSLYFFKYFEPARLREGEVWRINIFALCIWVCYYRTCTVNPGHIPRQWRPLDNKQLEADRASGRQRWCRRCEAFKPPRAHHCRTCQRCIPKMDHHCPWTSNCVSHFTFPHFVRFLFWAVVGMSYLETLLFERGSIVWASRNLPSYLGPSVVQIVHLFVLFVVNSLTVFVLLILLVRTLYSLGANTTTIESWEIERHETLLRRSRHYGGYLEGPGGVQIRLKKQEFPYDIGIWSNIREGMGGSANVLSWFWPFARTPDRSTGLEFEVNGFEDSNVSWPPPDPDRIPLPPKDLRDSVALAGAETSGFDIQAFNHRKAEDLRRQRAGLAIERRKRFHKRLEEEIEEDESPQSEGANEKESDHGEEGWRNSEGERLRDFGVDEDIEFYDEEDLPLGVLIQRRAQAALKELV
;
A
#
# COMPACT_ATOMS: atom_id res chain seq x y z
N MET A 1 -0.36 -0.82 -34.17
CA MET A 1 0.08 -0.92 -32.76
C MET A 1 0.33 0.46 -32.14
N LEU A 2 -0.58 1.41 -32.29
CA LEU A 2 -0.41 2.76 -31.75
C LEU A 2 -1.77 3.27 -31.29
N CYS A 3 -2.07 3.04 -30.03
CA CYS A 3 -2.99 3.80 -29.19
C CYS A 3 -2.87 3.24 -27.76
N SER A 4 -1.66 3.31 -27.18
CA SER A 4 -1.59 3.29 -25.72
C SER A 4 -2.06 4.67 -25.27
N SER A 5 -3.26 4.74 -24.70
CA SER A 5 -3.82 5.94 -24.09
C SER A 5 -2.75 6.65 -23.27
N PHE A 6 -2.50 7.92 -23.59
CA PHE A 6 -1.57 8.76 -22.85
C PHE A 6 -2.00 8.77 -21.37
N ASN A 7 -1.17 8.22 -20.49
CA ASN A 7 -1.38 8.26 -19.05
C ASN A 7 -0.41 9.28 -18.48
N ILE A 8 -0.94 10.29 -17.77
CA ILE A 8 -0.17 11.37 -17.13
C ILE A 8 0.93 10.80 -16.22
N SER A 9 0.73 9.60 -15.64
CA SER A 9 1.75 8.91 -14.83
C SER A 9 3.07 8.66 -15.57
N ARG A 10 3.07 8.56 -16.90
CA ARG A 10 4.30 8.40 -17.70
C ARG A 10 5.15 9.67 -17.76
N LEU A 11 4.58 10.84 -17.46
CA LEU A 11 5.33 12.10 -17.39
C LEU A 11 6.01 12.30 -16.04
N ALA A 12 5.70 11.49 -15.03
CA ALA A 12 6.18 11.72 -13.66
C ALA A 12 7.71 11.74 -13.56
N ILE A 13 8.40 10.74 -14.14
CA ILE A 13 9.87 10.72 -14.15
C ILE A 13 10.45 11.90 -14.94
N PRO A 14 10.04 12.18 -16.19
CA PRO A 14 10.47 13.38 -16.90
C PRO A 14 10.28 14.68 -16.11
N MET A 15 9.15 14.84 -15.41
CA MET A 15 8.88 16.03 -14.59
C MET A 15 9.85 16.15 -13.41
N VAL A 16 10.13 15.06 -12.69
CA VAL A 16 11.11 15.06 -11.59
C VAL A 16 12.52 15.33 -12.12
N CYS A 17 12.91 14.70 -13.22
CA CYS A 17 14.20 14.96 -13.89
C CYS A 17 14.34 16.42 -14.32
N ALA A 18 13.28 17.01 -14.88
CA ALA A 18 13.25 18.41 -15.27
C ALA A 18 13.35 19.33 -14.05
N LEU A 19 12.67 19.02 -12.95
CA LEU A 19 12.74 19.77 -11.70
C LEU A 19 14.15 19.73 -11.09
N ILE A 20 14.78 18.54 -11.01
CA ILE A 20 16.15 18.38 -10.53
C ILE A 20 17.10 19.18 -11.43
N SER A 21 16.95 19.07 -12.75
CA SER A 21 17.79 19.79 -13.71
C SER A 21 17.65 21.31 -13.61
N PHE A 22 16.41 21.79 -13.47
CA PHE A 22 16.10 23.20 -13.27
C PHE A 22 16.79 23.70 -12.00
N LEU A 23 16.46 23.13 -10.84
CA LEU A 23 16.98 23.60 -9.56
C LEU A 23 18.51 23.47 -9.44
N ALA A 24 19.11 22.41 -9.98
CA ALA A 24 20.56 22.22 -9.89
C ALA A 24 21.33 23.09 -10.89
N TYR A 25 20.97 23.07 -12.17
CA TYR A 25 21.82 23.64 -13.22
C TYR A 25 21.50 25.09 -13.54
N THR A 26 20.23 25.51 -13.46
CA THR A 26 19.90 26.93 -13.70
C THR A 26 20.33 27.78 -12.51
N SER A 27 20.30 27.27 -11.29
CA SER A 27 20.87 27.96 -10.12
C SER A 27 22.39 28.11 -10.23
N LEU A 28 23.12 27.05 -10.63
CA LEU A 28 24.56 27.11 -10.91
C LEU A 28 24.88 28.16 -11.99
N TYR A 29 24.15 28.13 -13.09
CA TYR A 29 24.30 29.13 -14.16
C TYR A 29 24.02 30.54 -13.63
N PHE A 30 22.91 30.73 -12.92
CA PHE A 30 22.52 32.02 -12.36
C PHE A 30 23.58 32.57 -11.42
N PHE A 31 24.07 31.78 -10.47
CA PHE A 31 25.06 32.24 -9.50
C PHE A 31 26.43 32.53 -10.12
N LYS A 32 26.77 31.92 -11.27
CA LYS A 32 28.00 32.23 -12.01
C LYS A 32 27.99 33.65 -12.58
N TYR A 33 26.83 34.10 -13.07
CA TYR A 33 26.68 35.42 -13.71
C TYR A 33 26.05 36.48 -12.80
N PHE A 34 25.73 36.13 -11.55
CA PHE A 34 25.23 37.08 -10.56
C PHE A 34 26.40 37.81 -9.89
N GLU A 35 26.80 38.94 -10.45
CA GLU A 35 27.96 39.72 -10.01
C GLU A 35 27.97 40.11 -8.52
N PRO A 36 26.82 40.50 -7.91
CA PRO A 36 26.82 40.89 -6.50
C PRO A 36 27.24 39.78 -5.53
N ALA A 37 27.10 38.50 -5.93
CA ALA A 37 27.49 37.34 -5.12
C ALA A 37 27.80 36.13 -6.01
N ARG A 38 28.98 36.17 -6.63
CA ARG A 38 29.50 35.06 -7.45
C ARG A 38 29.80 33.84 -6.59
N LEU A 39 29.58 32.65 -7.16
CA LEU A 39 29.91 31.37 -6.51
C LEU A 39 31.39 31.28 -6.12
N ARG A 40 31.64 30.84 -4.89
CA ARG A 40 32.96 30.37 -4.45
C ARG A 40 33.22 28.97 -5.02
N GLU A 41 34.49 28.63 -5.28
CA GLU A 41 34.84 27.32 -5.84
C GLU A 41 34.31 26.15 -5.00
N GLY A 42 34.37 26.25 -3.67
CA GLY A 42 33.83 25.23 -2.77
C GLY A 42 32.29 25.09 -2.81
N GLU A 43 31.55 26.13 -3.19
CA GLU A 43 30.09 26.06 -3.37
C GLU A 43 29.74 25.32 -4.65
N VAL A 44 30.49 25.54 -5.73
CA VAL A 44 30.33 24.83 -7.00
C VAL A 44 30.45 23.33 -6.79
N TRP A 45 31.53 22.88 -6.13
CA TRP A 45 31.75 21.47 -5.85
C TRP A 45 30.65 20.87 -4.97
N ARG A 46 30.21 21.58 -3.92
CA ARG A 46 29.13 21.11 -3.04
C ARG A 46 27.80 20.93 -3.79
N ILE A 47 27.38 21.90 -4.60
CA ILE A 47 26.14 21.78 -5.39
C ILE A 47 26.22 20.60 -6.34
N ASN A 48 27.35 20.42 -7.05
CA ASN A 48 27.52 19.30 -7.98
C ASN A 48 27.54 17.94 -7.27
N ILE A 49 28.16 17.83 -6.09
CA ILE A 49 28.14 16.61 -5.27
C ILE A 49 26.71 16.30 -4.83
N PHE A 50 25.97 17.27 -4.31
CA PHE A 50 24.57 17.06 -3.92
C PHE A 50 23.70 16.66 -5.12
N ALA A 51 23.84 17.33 -6.26
CA ALA A 51 23.13 16.97 -7.48
C ALA A 51 23.47 15.54 -7.93
N LEU A 52 24.74 15.13 -7.89
CA LEU A 52 25.16 13.77 -8.20
C LEU A 52 24.52 12.75 -7.25
N CYS A 53 24.54 13.01 -5.94
CA CYS A 53 23.89 12.14 -4.95
C CYS A 53 22.39 12.00 -5.21
N ILE A 54 21.70 13.10 -5.52
CA ILE A 54 20.27 13.11 -5.86
C ILE A 54 20.01 12.28 -7.11
N TRP A 55 20.77 12.51 -8.19
CA TRP A 55 20.64 11.77 -9.44
C TRP A 55 20.85 10.26 -9.27
N VAL A 56 21.92 9.87 -8.57
CA VAL A 56 22.23 8.46 -8.30
C VAL A 56 21.11 7.81 -7.49
N CYS A 57 20.69 8.45 -6.39
CA CYS A 57 19.63 7.88 -5.53
C CYS A 57 18.29 7.81 -6.26
N TYR A 58 17.92 8.84 -7.02
CA TYR A 58 16.68 8.86 -7.79
C TYR A 58 16.69 7.79 -8.89
N TYR A 59 17.78 7.69 -9.65
CA TYR A 59 17.96 6.65 -10.67
C TYR A 59 17.77 5.26 -10.08
N ARG A 60 18.40 4.97 -8.93
CA ARG A 60 18.27 3.67 -8.26
C ARG A 60 16.86 3.42 -7.75
N THR A 61 16.19 4.43 -7.22
CA THR A 61 14.80 4.32 -6.78
C THR A 61 13.87 3.96 -7.94
N CYS A 62 14.11 4.51 -9.13
CA CYS A 62 13.31 4.23 -10.33
C CYS A 62 13.63 2.87 -10.96
N THR A 63 14.90 2.45 -10.98
CA THR A 63 15.36 1.31 -11.78
C THR A 63 15.56 0.00 -11.01
N VAL A 64 15.76 0.08 -9.69
CA VAL A 64 15.91 -1.14 -8.87
C VAL A 64 14.60 -1.90 -8.86
N ASN A 65 14.66 -3.19 -9.24
CA ASN A 65 13.48 -4.04 -9.22
C ASN A 65 12.96 -4.17 -7.77
N PRO A 66 11.67 -3.87 -7.51
CA PRO A 66 11.04 -3.92 -6.18
C PRO A 66 10.84 -5.34 -5.63
N GLY A 67 11.33 -6.35 -6.33
CA GLY A 67 11.22 -7.75 -5.92
C GLY A 67 9.97 -8.42 -6.48
N HIS A 68 9.91 -9.73 -6.28
CA HIS A 68 8.77 -10.56 -6.60
C HIS A 68 8.76 -11.75 -5.64
N ILE A 69 7.59 -12.34 -5.44
CA ILE A 69 7.46 -13.53 -4.61
C ILE A 69 7.74 -14.78 -5.49
N PRO A 70 8.62 -15.70 -5.07
CA PRO A 70 8.81 -16.97 -5.75
C PRO A 70 7.53 -17.81 -5.72
N ARG A 71 7.10 -18.38 -6.86
CA ARG A 71 5.86 -19.18 -6.96
C ARG A 71 5.85 -20.40 -6.04
N GLN A 72 7.02 -20.97 -5.79
CA GLN A 72 7.22 -22.12 -4.91
C GLN A 72 7.27 -21.76 -3.43
N TRP A 73 7.23 -20.47 -3.06
CA TRP A 73 7.20 -20.08 -1.66
C TRP A 73 5.95 -20.63 -0.98
N ARG A 74 6.15 -21.19 0.21
CA ARG A 74 5.09 -21.72 1.05
C ARG A 74 5.40 -21.32 2.50
N PRO A 75 4.38 -21.06 3.32
CA PRO A 75 4.60 -20.83 4.75
C PRO A 75 5.30 -22.06 5.36
N LEU A 76 6.37 -21.81 6.12
CA LEU A 76 7.17 -22.86 6.77
C LEU A 76 6.42 -23.49 7.95
N ASP A 77 5.60 -22.71 8.65
CA ASP A 77 4.89 -23.16 9.85
C ASP A 77 3.46 -23.61 9.53
N ASN A 78 3.21 -24.91 9.70
CA ASN A 78 1.87 -25.49 9.58
C ASN A 78 0.91 -24.90 10.62
N LYS A 79 1.38 -24.49 11.81
CA LYS A 79 0.51 -23.90 12.85
C LYS A 79 -0.01 -22.54 12.44
N GLN A 80 0.83 -21.71 11.84
CA GLN A 80 0.40 -20.42 11.31
C GLN A 80 -0.54 -20.60 10.13
N LEU A 81 -0.30 -21.58 9.26
CA LEU A 81 -1.22 -21.97 8.19
C LEU A 81 -2.57 -22.48 8.74
N GLU A 82 -2.56 -23.20 9.87
CA GLU A 82 -3.76 -23.67 10.56
C GLU A 82 -4.51 -22.54 11.25
N ALA A 83 -3.83 -21.58 11.86
CA ALA A 83 -4.44 -20.37 12.44
C ALA A 83 -5.03 -19.46 11.36
N ASP A 84 -4.30 -19.27 10.26
CA ASP A 84 -4.76 -18.57 9.05
C ASP A 84 -5.99 -19.30 8.45
N ARG A 85 -5.98 -20.63 8.37
CA ARG A 85 -7.16 -21.41 7.95
C ARG A 85 -8.34 -21.33 8.92
N ALA A 86 -8.09 -21.43 10.22
CA ALA A 86 -9.12 -21.38 11.26
C ALA A 86 -9.78 -19.99 11.34
N SER A 87 -9.04 -18.95 10.97
CA SER A 87 -9.56 -17.58 10.80
C SER A 87 -10.16 -17.32 9.42
N GLY A 88 -10.19 -18.30 8.51
CA GLY A 88 -10.75 -18.18 7.15
C GLY A 88 -9.80 -17.56 6.12
N ARG A 89 -8.58 -17.16 6.51
CA ARG A 89 -7.66 -16.32 5.72
C ARG A 89 -6.51 -17.13 5.16
N GLN A 90 -6.63 -17.66 3.95
CA GLN A 90 -5.46 -18.20 3.26
C GLN A 90 -4.79 -17.12 2.43
N ARG A 91 -3.72 -16.48 2.92
CA ARG A 91 -2.94 -15.46 2.19
C ARG A 91 -2.47 -15.95 0.82
N TRP A 92 -3.33 -15.80 -0.19
CA TRP A 92 -3.19 -16.33 -1.52
C TRP A 92 -3.57 -15.21 -2.47
N CYS A 93 -2.74 -15.03 -3.50
CA CYS A 93 -3.03 -14.09 -4.57
C CYS A 93 -3.56 -14.87 -5.77
N ARG A 94 -4.85 -14.72 -6.11
CA ARG A 94 -5.43 -15.41 -7.28
C ARG A 94 -4.82 -14.96 -8.60
N ARG A 95 -4.42 -13.68 -8.75
CA ARG A 95 -3.78 -13.21 -9.98
C ARG A 95 -2.34 -13.69 -10.17
N CYS A 96 -1.60 -13.87 -9.09
CA CYS A 96 -0.26 -14.44 -9.15
C CYS A 96 -0.26 -15.97 -9.06
N GLU A 97 -1.38 -16.57 -8.65
CA GLU A 97 -1.54 -17.98 -8.33
C GLU A 97 -0.43 -18.48 -7.36
N ALA A 98 -0.19 -17.70 -6.31
CA ALA A 98 0.88 -17.97 -5.34
C ALA A 98 0.49 -17.56 -3.92
N PHE A 99 1.12 -18.19 -2.92
CA PHE A 99 1.02 -17.78 -1.53
C PHE A 99 1.68 -16.41 -1.33
N LYS A 100 1.04 -15.54 -0.57
CA LYS A 100 1.59 -14.25 -0.18
C LYS A 100 2.33 -14.42 1.15
N PRO A 101 3.63 -14.07 1.22
CA PRO A 101 4.33 -13.94 2.48
C PRO A 101 3.73 -12.83 3.35
N PRO A 102 4.06 -12.80 4.65
CA PRO A 102 3.70 -11.68 5.50
C PRO A 102 4.17 -10.35 4.89
N ARG A 103 3.36 -9.29 5.06
CA ARG A 103 3.64 -7.92 4.57
C ARG A 103 3.73 -7.77 3.04
N ALA A 104 3.45 -8.83 2.27
CA ALA A 104 3.45 -8.76 0.81
C ALA A 104 2.05 -8.44 0.28
N HIS A 105 1.97 -7.53 -0.69
CA HIS A 105 0.70 -7.12 -1.31
C HIS A 105 0.79 -7.17 -2.84
N HIS A 106 -0.34 -7.44 -3.51
CA HIS A 106 -0.43 -7.37 -4.96
C HIS A 106 -0.53 -5.91 -5.41
N CYS A 107 0.45 -5.46 -6.21
CA CYS A 107 0.37 -4.13 -6.80
C CYS A 107 -0.29 -4.19 -8.17
N ARG A 108 -1.39 -3.45 -8.35
CA ARG A 108 -2.13 -3.34 -9.62
C ARG A 108 -1.30 -2.70 -10.73
N THR A 109 -0.39 -1.78 -10.43
CA THR A 109 0.45 -1.15 -11.48
C THR A 109 1.63 -2.04 -11.84
N CYS A 110 2.29 -2.64 -10.84
CA CYS A 110 3.41 -3.55 -11.04
C CYS A 110 2.95 -4.96 -11.54
N GLN A 111 1.65 -5.29 -11.45
CA GLN A 111 1.00 -6.54 -11.86
C GLN A 111 1.64 -7.80 -11.26
N ARG A 112 2.05 -7.71 -9.99
CA ARG A 112 2.67 -8.80 -9.23
C ARG A 112 2.64 -8.51 -7.74
N CYS A 113 2.83 -9.55 -6.92
CA CYS A 113 3.04 -9.40 -5.48
C CYS A 113 4.42 -8.82 -5.18
N ILE A 114 4.44 -7.78 -4.35
CA ILE A 114 5.64 -7.05 -3.94
C ILE A 114 5.92 -7.36 -2.46
N PRO A 115 7.14 -7.80 -2.11
CA PRO A 115 7.52 -8.08 -0.71
C PRO A 115 7.66 -6.80 0.11
N LYS A 116 7.11 -6.78 1.33
CA LYS A 116 7.02 -5.60 2.21
C LYS A 116 6.61 -4.36 1.41
N MET A 117 5.48 -4.46 0.71
CA MET A 117 5.02 -3.38 -0.15
C MET A 117 4.65 -2.19 0.72
N ASP A 118 5.20 -1.03 0.38
CA ASP A 118 4.85 0.22 1.05
C ASP A 118 3.79 0.98 0.26
N HIS A 119 4.12 1.35 -0.99
CA HIS A 119 3.18 1.93 -1.94
C HIS A 119 3.75 1.86 -3.37
N HIS A 120 2.90 2.04 -4.38
CA HIS A 120 3.34 2.33 -5.73
C HIS A 120 3.52 3.85 -5.89
N CYS A 121 4.75 4.31 -6.10
CA CYS A 121 5.03 5.74 -6.22
C CYS A 121 4.97 6.18 -7.69
N PRO A 122 4.02 7.06 -8.09
CA PRO A 122 3.96 7.55 -9.47
C PRO A 122 5.22 8.31 -9.87
N TRP A 123 5.82 9.07 -8.93
CA TRP A 123 7.01 9.90 -9.14
C TRP A 123 8.29 9.12 -9.45
N THR A 124 8.33 7.83 -9.11
CA THR A 124 9.45 6.94 -9.43
C THR A 124 9.06 5.90 -10.47
N SER A 125 7.78 5.87 -10.88
CA SER A 125 7.15 4.83 -11.70
C SER A 125 7.49 3.41 -11.20
N ASN A 126 7.67 3.26 -9.88
CA ASN A 126 8.15 2.03 -9.28
C ASN A 126 7.50 1.80 -7.91
N CYS A 127 7.43 0.52 -7.52
CA CYS A 127 6.94 0.13 -6.21
C CYS A 127 8.01 0.41 -5.14
N VAL A 128 7.63 1.08 -4.05
CA VAL A 128 8.43 1.16 -2.82
C VAL A 128 8.18 -0.11 -2.01
N SER A 129 9.27 -0.81 -1.67
CA SER A 129 9.26 -2.20 -1.21
C SER A 129 10.47 -2.48 -0.31
N HIS A 130 10.58 -3.69 0.26
CA HIS A 130 11.79 -4.13 0.97
C HIS A 130 13.11 -3.76 0.25
N PHE A 131 13.17 -3.91 -1.07
CA PHE A 131 14.39 -3.73 -1.85
C PHE A 131 14.65 -2.28 -2.29
N THR A 132 13.59 -1.48 -2.44
CA THR A 132 13.64 -0.12 -2.99
C THR A 132 13.51 0.95 -1.90
N PHE A 133 12.92 0.63 -0.75
CA PHE A 133 12.72 1.54 0.38
C PHE A 133 14.03 2.19 0.87
N PRO A 134 15.15 1.47 1.05
CA PRO A 134 16.42 2.11 1.41
C PRO A 134 16.89 3.16 0.39
N HIS A 135 16.63 2.94 -0.90
CA HIS A 135 17.01 3.88 -1.96
C HIS A 135 16.09 5.10 -1.97
N PHE A 136 14.81 4.90 -1.71
CA PHE A 136 13.82 5.97 -1.56
C PHE A 136 14.16 6.89 -0.38
N VAL A 137 14.51 6.33 0.78
CA VAL A 137 14.97 7.11 1.96
C VAL A 137 16.20 7.95 1.62
N ARG A 138 17.21 7.36 0.96
CA ARG A 138 18.42 8.09 0.53
C ARG A 138 18.12 9.20 -0.45
N PHE A 139 17.21 8.96 -1.41
CA PHE A 139 16.77 9.98 -2.35
C PHE A 139 16.15 11.17 -1.63
N LEU A 140 15.18 10.93 -0.73
CA LEU A 140 14.55 12.00 0.05
C LEU A 140 15.58 12.75 0.91
N PHE A 141 16.47 12.03 1.57
CA PHE A 141 17.51 12.63 2.40
C PHE A 141 18.43 13.58 1.60
N TRP A 142 19.02 13.11 0.50
CA TRP A 142 19.91 13.93 -0.30
C TRP A 142 19.19 15.07 -1.02
N ALA A 143 17.92 14.87 -1.41
CA ALA A 143 17.11 15.92 -1.98
C ALA A 143 16.86 17.04 -0.97
N VAL A 144 16.41 16.70 0.25
CA VAL A 144 16.20 17.69 1.32
C VAL A 144 17.50 18.40 1.69
N VAL A 145 18.60 17.67 1.90
CA VAL A 145 19.90 18.27 2.26
C VAL A 145 20.43 19.19 1.14
N GLY A 146 20.44 18.71 -0.11
CA GLY A 146 20.95 19.47 -1.24
C GLY A 146 20.15 20.72 -1.55
N MET A 147 18.81 20.62 -1.51
CA MET A 147 17.93 21.76 -1.76
C MET A 147 17.85 22.72 -0.57
N SER A 148 18.00 22.25 0.67
CA SER A 148 18.16 23.13 1.84
C SER A 148 19.46 23.93 1.75
N TYR A 149 20.55 23.31 1.30
CA TYR A 149 21.79 24.03 1.02
C TYR A 149 21.59 25.07 -0.09
N LEU A 150 20.91 24.72 -1.19
CA LEU A 150 20.55 25.67 -2.23
C LEU A 150 19.71 26.85 -1.68
N GLU A 151 18.77 26.58 -0.78
CA GLU A 151 17.95 27.62 -0.13
C GLU A 151 18.81 28.65 0.59
N THR A 152 19.87 28.22 1.30
CA THR A 152 20.80 29.16 1.96
C THR A 152 21.50 30.10 0.97
N LEU A 153 21.87 29.59 -0.20
CA LEU A 153 22.51 30.36 -1.26
C LEU A 153 21.53 31.33 -1.95
N LEU A 154 20.28 30.90 -2.11
CA LEU A 154 19.21 31.76 -2.62
C LEU A 154 18.89 32.89 -1.64
N PHE A 155 18.83 32.59 -0.34
CA PHE A 155 18.59 33.58 0.70
C PHE A 155 19.70 34.62 0.80
N GLU A 156 20.98 34.21 0.72
CA GLU A 156 22.13 35.11 0.64
C GLU A 156 21.95 36.14 -0.49
N ARG A 157 21.64 35.67 -1.70
CA ARG A 157 21.47 36.55 -2.88
C ARG A 157 20.21 37.40 -2.79
N GLY A 158 19.11 36.83 -2.31
CA GLY A 158 17.88 37.56 -2.02
C GLY A 158 18.10 38.70 -1.03
N SER A 159 18.90 38.47 0.01
CA SER A 159 19.22 39.50 1.02
C SER A 159 20.00 40.67 0.43
N ILE A 160 20.93 40.41 -0.51
CA ILE A 160 21.71 41.44 -1.20
C ILE A 160 20.81 42.30 -2.11
N VAL A 161 19.91 41.65 -2.86
CA VAL A 161 18.92 42.35 -3.69
C VAL A 161 18.00 43.21 -2.82
N TRP A 162 17.54 42.67 -1.69
CA TRP A 162 16.66 43.36 -0.75
C TRP A 162 17.32 44.56 -0.06
N ALA A 163 18.59 44.44 0.30
CA ALA A 163 19.39 45.55 0.85
C ALA A 163 19.58 46.67 -0.18
N SER A 164 19.64 46.29 -1.47
CA SER A 164 19.86 47.19 -2.60
C SER A 164 18.57 47.80 -3.17
N ARG A 165 17.40 47.59 -2.54
CA ARG A 165 16.09 47.93 -3.11
C ARG A 165 15.84 49.41 -3.42
N ASN A 166 16.60 50.31 -2.79
CA ASN A 166 16.48 51.76 -2.99
C ASN A 166 17.47 52.31 -4.03
N LEU A 167 18.35 51.46 -4.58
CA LEU A 167 19.28 51.87 -5.63
C LEU A 167 18.54 52.04 -6.96
N PRO A 168 18.97 53.00 -7.81
CA PRO A 168 18.50 53.10 -9.17
C PRO A 168 18.62 51.78 -9.94
N SER A 169 17.62 51.44 -10.75
CA SER A 169 17.50 50.13 -11.42
C SER A 169 18.68 49.77 -12.33
N TYR A 170 19.42 50.75 -12.85
CA TYR A 170 20.59 50.53 -13.70
C TYR A 170 21.85 50.09 -12.93
N LEU A 171 21.87 50.23 -11.60
CA LEU A 171 22.96 49.74 -10.73
C LEU A 171 22.66 48.35 -10.13
N GLY A 172 21.43 47.86 -10.30
CA GLY A 172 20.98 46.58 -9.78
C GLY A 172 21.06 45.43 -10.80
N PRO A 173 20.74 44.20 -10.38
CA PRO A 173 20.61 43.06 -11.28
C PRO A 173 19.53 43.30 -12.34
N SER A 174 19.68 42.65 -13.50
CA SER A 174 18.67 42.72 -14.56
C SER A 174 17.31 42.16 -14.10
N VAL A 175 16.22 42.63 -14.72
CA VAL A 175 14.86 42.14 -14.44
C VAL A 175 14.78 40.61 -14.60
N VAL A 176 15.43 40.06 -15.63
CA VAL A 176 15.48 38.61 -15.87
C VAL A 176 16.16 37.86 -14.72
N GLN A 177 17.24 38.40 -14.16
CA GLN A 177 17.92 37.83 -13.00
C GLN A 177 17.04 37.86 -11.75
N ILE A 178 16.31 38.96 -11.52
CA ILE A 178 15.39 39.08 -10.37
C ILE A 178 14.23 38.10 -10.50
N VAL A 179 13.62 38.01 -11.67
CA VAL A 179 12.52 37.06 -11.94
C VAL A 179 13.02 35.61 -11.77
N HIS A 180 14.19 35.28 -12.31
CA HIS A 180 14.74 33.94 -12.18
C HIS A 180 15.07 33.59 -10.72
N LEU A 181 15.64 34.53 -9.95
CA LEU A 181 15.88 34.36 -8.52
C LEU A 181 14.57 34.11 -7.76
N PHE A 182 13.51 34.87 -8.06
CA PHE A 182 12.20 34.69 -7.45
C PHE A 182 11.61 33.31 -7.76
N VAL A 183 11.65 32.87 -9.03
CA VAL A 183 11.16 31.55 -9.43
C VAL A 183 11.97 30.44 -8.75
N LEU A 184 13.30 30.55 -8.72
CA LEU A 184 14.16 29.59 -8.02
C LEU A 184 13.82 29.51 -6.53
N PHE A 185 13.63 30.66 -5.87
CA PHE A 185 13.25 30.72 -4.46
C PHE A 185 11.93 29.99 -4.23
N VAL A 186 10.85 30.41 -4.90
CA VAL A 186 9.50 29.83 -4.70
C VAL A 186 9.48 28.33 -5.00
N VAL A 187 10.06 27.90 -6.13
CA VAL A 187 10.07 26.49 -6.52
C VAL A 187 10.92 25.66 -5.55
N ASN A 188 12.09 26.15 -5.14
CA ASN A 188 12.95 25.45 -4.19
C ASN A 188 12.29 25.35 -2.81
N SER A 189 11.77 26.44 -2.25
CA SER A 189 11.13 26.44 -0.93
C SER A 189 9.93 25.49 -0.90
N LEU A 190 9.07 25.50 -1.92
CA LEU A 190 7.92 24.58 -2.00
C LEU A 190 8.37 23.12 -2.12
N THR A 191 9.39 22.85 -2.96
CA THR A 191 9.90 21.50 -3.16
C THR A 191 10.54 20.95 -1.88
N VAL A 192 11.37 21.75 -1.19
CA VAL A 192 11.96 21.40 0.10
C VAL A 192 10.89 21.13 1.14
N PHE A 193 9.88 21.99 1.23
CA PHE A 193 8.78 21.82 2.19
C PHE A 193 8.06 20.48 2.01
N VAL A 194 7.64 20.16 0.77
CA VAL A 194 6.95 18.91 0.47
C VAL A 194 7.86 17.70 0.72
N LEU A 195 9.11 17.72 0.25
CA LEU A 195 10.02 16.60 0.45
C LEU A 195 10.43 16.43 1.92
N LEU A 196 10.48 17.50 2.72
CA LEU A 196 10.74 17.42 4.15
C LEU A 196 9.61 16.70 4.88
N ILE A 197 8.36 17.01 4.56
CA ILE A 197 7.20 16.29 5.12
C ILE A 197 7.28 14.80 4.76
N LEU A 198 7.54 14.49 3.49
CA LEU A 198 7.70 13.10 3.04
C LEU A 198 8.87 12.41 3.75
N LEU A 199 10.01 13.08 3.95
CA LEU A 199 11.16 12.54 4.66
C LEU A 199 10.81 12.25 6.12
N VAL A 200 10.18 13.19 6.83
CA VAL A 200 9.79 13.01 8.24
C VAL A 200 8.81 11.85 8.39
N ARG A 201 7.79 11.76 7.53
CA ARG A 201 6.85 10.63 7.50
C ARG A 201 7.57 9.31 7.25
N THR A 202 8.47 9.28 6.27
CA THR A 202 9.23 8.06 5.93
C THR A 202 10.17 7.64 7.06
N LEU A 203 10.80 8.58 7.76
CA LEU A 203 11.65 8.30 8.93
C LEU A 203 10.85 7.81 10.12
N TYR A 204 9.64 8.34 10.34
CA TYR A 204 8.71 7.83 11.34
C TYR A 204 8.32 6.37 11.05
N SER A 205 7.89 6.08 9.82
CA SER A 205 7.58 4.71 9.36
C SER A 205 8.78 3.77 9.48
N LEU A 206 10.00 4.24 9.15
CA LEU A 206 11.23 3.47 9.33
C LEU A 206 11.51 3.18 10.81
N GLY A 207 11.29 4.14 11.70
CA GLY A 207 11.49 3.99 13.14
C GLY A 207 10.45 3.07 13.81
N ALA A 208 9.21 3.08 13.32
CA ALA A 208 8.12 2.21 13.80
C ALA A 208 8.06 0.84 13.09
N ASN A 209 8.91 0.61 12.08
CA ASN A 209 8.86 -0.55 11.17
C ASN A 209 7.49 -0.79 10.53
N THR A 210 6.75 0.28 10.25
CA THR A 210 5.43 0.22 9.60
C THR A 210 5.53 0.63 8.15
N THR A 211 4.85 -0.09 7.26
CA THR A 211 4.56 0.39 5.91
C THR A 211 3.35 1.34 5.94
N THR A 212 3.13 2.04 4.83
CA THR A 212 1.97 2.89 4.63
C THR A 212 0.68 2.06 4.71
N ILE A 213 0.69 0.86 4.13
CA ILE A 213 -0.43 -0.10 4.19
C ILE A 213 -0.66 -0.58 5.62
N GLU A 214 0.40 -0.96 6.35
CA GLU A 214 0.30 -1.41 7.74
C GLU A 214 -0.20 -0.31 8.67
N SER A 215 0.20 0.94 8.44
CA SER A 215 -0.29 2.10 9.21
C SER A 215 -1.81 2.23 9.11
N TRP A 216 -2.37 1.93 7.93
CA TRP A 216 -3.81 1.91 7.71
C TRP A 216 -4.49 0.71 8.34
N GLU A 217 -3.84 -0.45 8.32
CA GLU A 217 -4.34 -1.63 9.04
C GLU A 217 -4.44 -1.37 10.56
N ILE A 218 -3.45 -0.67 11.13
CA ILE A 218 -3.46 -0.22 12.53
C ILE A 218 -4.61 0.76 12.78
N GLU A 219 -4.73 1.82 11.97
CA GLU A 219 -5.80 2.83 12.10
C GLU A 219 -7.20 2.19 11.98
N ARG A 220 -7.37 1.26 11.05
CA ARG A 220 -8.61 0.51 10.89
C ARG A 220 -8.93 -0.32 12.13
N HIS A 221 -7.95 -1.05 12.68
CA HIS A 221 -8.14 -1.83 13.91
C HIS A 221 -8.52 -0.94 15.09
N GLU A 222 -7.86 0.21 15.25
CA GLU A 222 -8.21 1.17 16.29
C GLU A 222 -9.65 1.67 16.15
N THR A 223 -10.08 1.94 14.93
CA THR A 223 -11.45 2.41 14.64
C THR A 223 -12.48 1.33 15.00
N LEU A 224 -12.21 0.07 14.63
CA LEU A 224 -13.05 -1.07 14.99
C LEU A 224 -13.09 -1.30 16.50
N LEU A 225 -11.98 -1.10 17.22
CA LEU A 225 -11.95 -1.18 18.68
C LEU A 225 -12.76 -0.08 19.35
N ARG A 226 -12.69 1.16 18.85
CA ARG A 226 -13.52 2.27 19.34
C ARG A 226 -15.01 1.97 19.16
N ARG A 227 -15.38 1.46 17.98
CA ARG A 227 -16.75 1.02 17.69
C ARG A 227 -17.19 -0.12 18.60
N SER A 228 -16.35 -1.15 18.76
CA SER A 228 -16.61 -2.28 19.66
C SER A 228 -16.88 -1.82 21.09
N ARG A 229 -16.08 -0.88 21.62
CA ARG A 229 -16.31 -0.31 22.96
C ARG A 229 -17.64 0.42 23.10
N HIS A 230 -18.10 1.09 22.03
CA HIS A 230 -19.40 1.76 22.02
C HIS A 230 -20.55 0.75 22.14
N TYR A 231 -20.45 -0.39 21.44
CA TYR A 231 -21.44 -1.48 21.46
C TYR A 231 -21.19 -2.53 22.56
N GLY A 232 -20.59 -2.15 23.69
CA GLY A 232 -20.42 -3.06 24.85
C GLY A 232 -19.33 -4.13 24.69
N GLY A 233 -18.40 -3.95 23.75
CA GLY A 233 -17.22 -4.81 23.53
C GLY A 233 -17.38 -5.87 22.45
N TYR A 234 -18.49 -5.87 21.72
CA TYR A 234 -18.76 -6.80 20.62
C TYR A 234 -19.11 -6.03 19.35
N LEU A 235 -18.66 -6.56 18.20
CA LEU A 235 -19.18 -6.15 16.90
C LEU A 235 -19.94 -7.33 16.31
N GLU A 236 -21.15 -7.08 15.87
CA GLU A 236 -21.90 -8.05 15.10
C GLU A 236 -21.23 -8.21 13.74
N GLY A 237 -20.86 -9.43 13.36
CA GLY A 237 -20.42 -9.82 12.04
C GLY A 237 -21.59 -10.28 11.15
N PRO A 238 -21.30 -10.65 9.89
CA PRO A 238 -22.31 -11.24 9.01
C PRO A 238 -22.96 -12.48 9.62
N GLY A 239 -24.29 -12.56 9.53
CA GLY A 239 -25.08 -13.69 10.06
C GLY A 239 -25.40 -13.59 11.56
N GLY A 240 -25.28 -12.40 12.17
CA GLY A 240 -25.58 -12.19 13.58
C GLY A 240 -24.49 -12.66 14.55
N VAL A 241 -23.33 -13.09 14.03
CA VAL A 241 -22.24 -13.63 14.86
C VAL A 241 -21.57 -12.49 15.62
N GLN A 242 -21.66 -12.49 16.95
CA GLN A 242 -20.97 -11.48 17.75
C GLN A 242 -19.47 -11.81 17.86
N ILE A 243 -18.65 -10.89 17.37
CA ILE A 243 -17.18 -11.00 17.39
C ILE A 243 -16.66 -10.03 18.44
N ARG A 244 -15.97 -10.59 19.43
CA ARG A 244 -15.27 -9.80 20.45
C ARG A 244 -13.92 -9.35 19.92
N LEU A 245 -13.80 -8.07 19.58
CA LEU A 245 -12.52 -7.49 19.20
C LEU A 245 -11.65 -7.23 20.43
N LYS A 246 -10.40 -7.71 20.37
CA LYS A 246 -9.36 -7.40 21.35
C LYS A 246 -8.32 -6.48 20.72
N LYS A 247 -7.74 -5.59 21.52
CA LYS A 247 -6.58 -4.80 21.09
C LYS A 247 -5.45 -5.79 20.80
N GLN A 248 -4.81 -5.63 19.64
CA GLN A 248 -3.64 -6.41 19.24
C GLN A 248 -2.52 -5.41 18.97
N GLU A 249 -1.34 -5.67 19.52
CA GLU A 249 -0.16 -4.84 19.27
C GLU A 249 0.45 -5.17 17.90
N PHE A 250 1.10 -4.18 17.29
CA PHE A 250 1.75 -4.37 15.98
C PHE A 250 2.96 -5.31 16.13
N PRO A 251 3.03 -6.42 15.36
CA PRO A 251 4.00 -7.48 15.62
C PRO A 251 5.43 -7.18 15.15
N TYR A 252 5.62 -6.27 14.19
CA TYR A 252 6.92 -6.04 13.55
C TYR A 252 7.73 -4.89 14.17
N ASP A 253 7.24 -4.25 15.23
CA ASP A 253 8.04 -3.30 16.00
C ASP A 253 8.96 -4.04 16.97
N ILE A 254 10.23 -4.19 16.57
CA ILE A 254 11.30 -4.90 17.29
C ILE A 254 12.29 -3.93 17.97
N GLY A 255 11.88 -2.66 18.11
CA GLY A 255 12.68 -1.59 18.69
C GLY A 255 13.38 -0.70 17.65
N ILE A 256 13.45 0.59 17.93
CA ILE A 256 13.83 1.66 16.98
C ILE A 256 15.12 1.35 16.19
N TRP A 257 16.19 0.91 16.86
CA TRP A 257 17.45 0.63 16.18
C TRP A 257 17.36 -0.58 15.24
N SER A 258 16.71 -1.65 15.70
CA SER A 258 16.51 -2.88 14.92
C SER A 258 15.58 -2.62 13.73
N ASN A 259 14.53 -1.83 13.93
CA ASN A 259 13.60 -1.35 12.90
C ASN A 259 14.36 -0.60 11.79
N ILE A 260 15.19 0.37 12.18
CA ILE A 260 15.99 1.15 11.21
C ILE A 260 16.97 0.23 10.47
N ARG A 261 17.66 -0.67 11.18
CA ARG A 261 18.58 -1.63 10.58
C ARG A 261 17.88 -2.51 9.54
N GLU A 262 16.72 -3.09 9.87
CA GLU A 262 15.92 -3.90 8.96
C GLU A 262 15.50 -3.07 7.73
N GLY A 263 14.91 -1.90 7.95
CA GLY A 263 14.42 -1.02 6.89
C GLY A 263 15.51 -0.46 5.97
N MET A 264 16.76 -0.33 6.45
CA MET A 264 17.91 0.09 5.65
C MET A 264 18.69 -1.07 5.01
N GLY A 265 18.12 -2.28 4.99
CA GLY A 265 18.67 -3.44 4.29
C GLY A 265 19.57 -4.34 5.13
N GLY A 266 19.39 -4.34 6.46
CA GLY A 266 20.10 -5.21 7.41
C GLY A 266 21.49 -4.71 7.83
N SER A 267 21.99 -3.65 7.20
CA SER A 267 23.30 -3.06 7.52
C SER A 267 23.24 -2.27 8.83
N ALA A 268 24.11 -2.62 9.78
CA ALA A 268 24.31 -1.83 11.01
C ALA A 268 25.22 -0.60 10.80
N ASN A 269 25.80 -0.45 9.60
CA ASN A 269 26.69 0.67 9.30
C ASN A 269 25.89 1.92 8.93
N VAL A 270 25.83 2.89 9.85
CA VAL A 270 25.12 4.17 9.68
C VAL A 270 25.60 4.95 8.45
N LEU A 271 26.89 4.90 8.11
CA LEU A 271 27.40 5.60 6.91
C LEU A 271 26.78 5.02 5.63
N SER A 272 26.53 3.71 5.60
CA SER A 272 25.88 3.05 4.46
C SER A 272 24.41 3.44 4.32
N TRP A 273 23.78 3.96 5.36
CA TRP A 273 22.39 4.43 5.30
C TRP A 273 22.27 5.69 4.44
N PHE A 274 23.30 6.54 4.44
CA PHE A 274 23.33 7.75 3.64
C PHE A 274 24.13 7.60 2.34
N TRP A 275 24.92 6.54 2.18
CA TRP A 275 25.77 6.35 1.01
C TRP A 275 24.98 6.06 -0.28
N PRO A 276 25.06 6.90 -1.34
CA PRO A 276 24.28 6.72 -2.58
C PRO A 276 24.53 5.39 -3.31
N PHE A 277 25.73 4.81 -3.15
CA PHE A 277 26.14 3.56 -3.77
C PHE A 277 26.03 2.35 -2.83
N ALA A 278 25.32 2.48 -1.70
CA ALA A 278 25.11 1.37 -0.77
C ALA A 278 24.42 0.18 -1.46
N ARG A 279 24.75 -1.06 -1.08
CA ARG A 279 24.22 -2.26 -1.72
C ARG A 279 22.69 -2.35 -1.57
N THR A 280 22.01 -2.85 -2.59
CA THR A 280 20.59 -3.23 -2.50
C THR A 280 20.45 -4.42 -1.53
N PRO A 281 19.38 -4.51 -0.72
CA PRO A 281 19.14 -5.67 0.14
C PRO A 281 19.17 -6.99 -0.65
N ASP A 282 19.64 -8.06 -0.01
CA ASP A 282 19.81 -9.35 -0.68
C ASP A 282 18.46 -9.97 -1.07
N ARG A 283 18.36 -10.52 -2.28
CA ARG A 283 17.11 -11.04 -2.87
C ARG A 283 16.53 -12.25 -2.13
N SER A 284 17.34 -12.90 -1.31
CA SER A 284 16.91 -13.97 -0.39
C SER A 284 16.05 -13.45 0.78
N THR A 285 16.11 -12.15 1.08
CA THR A 285 15.40 -11.52 2.20
C THR A 285 14.04 -10.93 1.80
N GLY A 286 13.24 -10.51 2.78
CA GLY A 286 11.96 -9.83 2.54
C GLY A 286 10.75 -10.76 2.37
N LEU A 287 10.91 -12.04 2.72
CA LEU A 287 9.83 -13.03 2.80
C LEU A 287 9.45 -13.39 4.24
N GLU A 288 10.37 -13.17 5.17
CA GLU A 288 10.23 -13.43 6.60
C GLU A 288 10.72 -12.20 7.36
N PHE A 289 10.04 -11.89 8.46
CA PHE A 289 10.28 -10.71 9.29
C PHE A 289 10.27 -11.12 10.75
N GLU A 290 11.17 -10.51 11.52
CA GLU A 290 11.23 -10.73 12.96
C GLU A 290 9.97 -10.14 13.62
N VAL A 291 9.44 -10.84 14.61
CA VAL A 291 8.27 -10.43 15.39
C VAL A 291 8.66 -10.22 16.84
N ASN A 292 8.05 -9.25 17.50
CA ASN A 292 8.36 -8.87 18.88
C ASN A 292 7.88 -9.87 19.95
N GLY A 293 6.97 -10.77 19.60
CA GLY A 293 6.45 -11.79 20.51
C GLY A 293 5.55 -11.26 21.62
N PHE A 294 4.97 -10.05 21.47
CA PHE A 294 4.00 -9.53 22.45
C PHE A 294 2.66 -10.27 22.42
N GLU A 295 2.27 -10.79 21.25
CA GLU A 295 1.04 -11.53 21.04
C GLU A 295 1.31 -13.03 20.92
N ASP A 296 0.31 -13.85 21.26
CA ASP A 296 0.39 -15.30 21.09
C ASP A 296 0.58 -15.68 19.62
N SER A 297 1.41 -16.69 19.35
CA SER A 297 1.68 -17.20 17.98
C SER A 297 0.44 -17.69 17.21
N ASN A 298 -0.69 -17.87 17.90
CA ASN A 298 -1.96 -18.28 17.31
C ASN A 298 -2.78 -17.10 16.76
N VAL A 299 -2.37 -15.85 17.02
CA VAL A 299 -3.06 -14.66 16.54
C VAL A 299 -2.46 -14.20 15.23
N SER A 300 -3.29 -14.01 14.21
CA SER A 300 -2.85 -13.50 12.91
C SER A 300 -2.88 -11.96 12.86
N TRP A 301 -1.93 -11.37 12.13
CA TRP A 301 -1.91 -9.94 11.81
C TRP A 301 -2.03 -9.72 10.30
N PRO A 302 -2.89 -8.82 9.80
CA PRO A 302 -3.73 -7.90 10.55
C PRO A 302 -4.92 -8.61 11.22
N PRO A 303 -5.51 -8.02 12.28
CA PRO A 303 -6.70 -8.56 12.93
C PRO A 303 -7.86 -8.78 11.93
N PRO A 304 -8.73 -9.78 12.16
CA PRO A 304 -9.89 -10.02 11.30
C PRO A 304 -10.87 -8.85 11.36
N ASP A 305 -11.31 -8.39 10.19
CA ASP A 305 -12.28 -7.31 10.05
C ASP A 305 -13.71 -7.89 10.09
N PRO A 306 -14.52 -7.57 11.11
CA PRO A 306 -15.87 -8.13 11.27
C PRO A 306 -16.79 -7.85 10.10
N ASP A 307 -16.58 -6.75 9.38
CA ASP A 307 -17.39 -6.38 8.23
C ASP A 307 -17.00 -7.15 6.96
N ARG A 308 -15.90 -7.91 6.97
CA ARG A 308 -15.35 -8.63 5.80
C ARG A 308 -15.33 -10.15 5.93
N ILE A 309 -15.84 -10.68 7.05
CA ILE A 309 -15.96 -12.14 7.22
C ILE A 309 -17.07 -12.64 6.27
N PRO A 310 -16.93 -13.80 5.62
CA PRO A 310 -18.00 -14.34 4.79
C PRO A 310 -19.24 -14.66 5.63
N LEU A 311 -20.44 -14.48 5.06
CA LEU A 311 -21.61 -15.15 5.61
C LEU A 311 -21.34 -16.66 5.56
N PRO A 312 -21.55 -17.41 6.67
CA PRO A 312 -21.61 -18.85 6.57
C PRO A 312 -22.68 -19.21 5.52
N PRO A 313 -22.44 -20.23 4.66
CA PRO A 313 -23.47 -20.70 3.74
C PRO A 313 -24.73 -20.95 4.56
N LYS A 314 -25.87 -20.33 4.18
CA LYS A 314 -27.15 -20.63 4.81
C LYS A 314 -27.28 -22.13 4.89
N ASP A 315 -27.46 -22.66 6.10
CA ASP A 315 -27.62 -24.09 6.35
C ASP A 315 -28.76 -24.58 5.47
N LEU A 316 -28.44 -25.21 4.33
CA LEU A 316 -29.40 -25.78 3.38
C LEU A 316 -30.09 -27.04 3.95
N ARG A 317 -30.13 -27.17 5.28
CA ARG A 317 -30.70 -28.31 6.01
C ARG A 317 -32.18 -28.50 5.74
N ASP A 318 -32.90 -27.45 5.32
CA ASP A 318 -34.33 -27.56 5.03
C ASP A 318 -34.65 -28.04 3.60
N SER A 319 -33.65 -28.21 2.72
CA SER A 319 -33.87 -28.64 1.33
C SER A 319 -33.67 -30.14 1.07
N VAL A 320 -33.19 -30.90 2.07
CA VAL A 320 -32.88 -32.34 1.93
C VAL A 320 -34.00 -33.24 2.47
N ALA A 321 -35.07 -32.67 3.02
CA ALA A 321 -36.19 -33.43 3.57
C ALA A 321 -37.27 -33.76 2.53
N LEU A 322 -36.91 -34.34 1.37
CA LEU A 322 -37.90 -35.00 0.50
C LEU A 322 -37.26 -36.02 -0.49
N ALA A 323 -36.24 -36.75 -0.05
CA ALA A 323 -35.70 -37.88 -0.81
C ALA A 323 -36.42 -39.19 -0.40
N GLY A 324 -37.70 -39.29 -0.74
CA GLY A 324 -38.55 -40.43 -0.38
C GLY A 324 -39.71 -40.61 -1.34
N ALA A 325 -39.43 -40.68 -2.64
CA ALA A 325 -40.42 -41.13 -3.62
C ALA A 325 -39.72 -41.90 -4.75
N GLU A 326 -39.94 -43.21 -4.77
CA GLU A 326 -39.61 -44.10 -5.87
C GLU A 326 -40.19 -43.54 -7.17
N THR A 327 -39.36 -43.30 -8.19
CA THR A 327 -39.86 -43.11 -9.55
C THR A 327 -38.98 -43.81 -10.57
N SER A 328 -39.69 -44.53 -11.42
CA SER A 328 -39.26 -45.32 -12.57
C SER A 328 -38.48 -44.50 -13.60
N GLY A 329 -37.77 -45.22 -14.48
CA GLY A 329 -36.80 -44.70 -15.46
C GLY A 329 -37.33 -43.80 -16.59
N PHE A 330 -38.30 -42.92 -16.34
CA PHE A 330 -38.56 -41.80 -17.21
C PHE A 330 -37.92 -40.52 -16.65
N ASP A 331 -36.98 -40.04 -17.45
CA ASP A 331 -36.49 -38.67 -17.52
C ASP A 331 -35.22 -38.33 -16.72
N ILE A 332 -34.15 -39.06 -17.05
CA ILE A 332 -32.75 -38.69 -16.73
C ILE A 332 -32.45 -37.25 -17.19
N GLN A 333 -33.09 -36.75 -18.26
CA GLN A 333 -32.90 -35.37 -18.72
C GLN A 333 -33.57 -34.38 -17.78
N ALA A 334 -34.81 -34.60 -17.33
CA ALA A 334 -35.44 -33.77 -16.29
C ALA A 334 -34.71 -33.85 -14.95
N PHE A 335 -34.18 -35.01 -14.56
CA PHE A 335 -33.31 -35.13 -13.38
C PHE A 335 -32.01 -34.33 -13.54
N ASN A 336 -31.33 -34.44 -14.68
CA ASN A 336 -30.11 -33.68 -14.96
C ASN A 336 -30.37 -32.18 -15.10
N HIS A 337 -31.53 -31.78 -15.64
CA HIS A 337 -31.97 -30.39 -15.73
C HIS A 337 -32.24 -29.82 -14.34
N ARG A 338 -33.01 -30.53 -13.50
CA ARG A 338 -33.23 -30.15 -12.09
C ARG A 338 -31.91 -30.11 -11.30
N LYS A 339 -31.02 -31.07 -11.52
CA LYS A 339 -29.67 -31.08 -10.94
C LYS A 339 -28.81 -29.91 -11.43
N ALA A 340 -28.91 -29.51 -12.70
CA ALA A 340 -28.21 -28.36 -13.25
C ALA A 340 -28.79 -27.02 -12.77
N GLU A 341 -30.11 -26.95 -12.57
CA GLU A 341 -30.80 -25.82 -11.95
C GLU A 341 -30.48 -25.71 -10.47
N ASP A 342 -30.45 -26.82 -9.72
CA ASP A 342 -30.01 -26.85 -8.33
C ASP A 342 -28.52 -26.54 -8.21
N LEU A 343 -27.67 -26.96 -9.15
CA LEU A 343 -26.27 -26.52 -9.23
C LEU A 343 -26.16 -25.03 -9.57
N ARG A 344 -27.06 -24.48 -10.38
CA ARG A 344 -27.15 -23.03 -10.66
C ARG A 344 -27.63 -22.24 -9.45
N ARG A 345 -28.61 -22.76 -8.70
CA ARG A 345 -29.11 -22.20 -7.43
C ARG A 345 -28.06 -22.31 -6.33
N GLN A 346 -27.34 -23.43 -6.24
CA GLN A 346 -26.17 -23.58 -5.39
C GLN A 346 -25.06 -22.61 -5.78
N ARG A 347 -24.74 -22.43 -7.07
CA ARG A 347 -23.79 -21.40 -7.51
C ARG A 347 -24.26 -19.97 -7.20
N ALA A 348 -25.57 -19.72 -7.24
CA ALA A 348 -26.15 -18.43 -6.89
C ALA A 348 -26.22 -18.20 -5.36
N GLY A 349 -26.38 -19.24 -4.54
CA GLY A 349 -26.36 -19.20 -3.07
C GLY A 349 -24.96 -19.35 -2.45
N LEU A 350 -23.99 -19.84 -3.23
CA LEU A 350 -22.55 -19.79 -2.94
C LEU A 350 -21.92 -18.47 -3.40
N ALA A 351 -22.69 -17.61 -4.09
CA ALA A 351 -22.29 -16.23 -4.23
C ALA A 351 -22.34 -15.64 -2.82
N ILE A 352 -21.17 -15.35 -2.26
CA ILE A 352 -21.03 -14.67 -0.97
C ILE A 352 -21.95 -13.44 -1.01
N GLU A 353 -23.08 -13.52 -0.30
CA GLU A 353 -23.99 -12.40 -0.19
C GLU A 353 -23.28 -11.39 0.71
N ARG A 354 -22.95 -10.23 0.15
CA ARG A 354 -22.11 -9.25 0.84
C ARG A 354 -22.94 -8.51 1.89
N ARG A 355 -22.35 -8.23 3.04
CA ARG A 355 -23.02 -7.44 4.08
C ARG A 355 -23.23 -6.00 3.56
N LYS A 356 -24.38 -5.39 3.87
CA LYS A 356 -24.60 -3.97 3.56
C LYS A 356 -23.68 -3.07 4.40
N ARG A 357 -23.36 -1.88 3.86
CA ARG A 357 -22.51 -0.87 4.54
C ARG A 357 -23.03 -0.60 5.96
N PHE A 358 -22.12 -0.38 6.91
CA PHE A 358 -22.52 -0.07 8.29
C PHE A 358 -23.50 1.10 8.39
N HIS A 359 -23.27 2.21 7.68
CA HIS A 359 -24.19 3.34 7.68
C HIS A 359 -25.57 2.97 7.12
N LYS A 360 -25.62 2.21 6.01
CA LYS A 360 -26.91 1.71 5.47
C LYS A 360 -27.62 0.78 6.46
N ARG A 361 -26.88 -0.03 7.22
CA ARG A 361 -27.45 -0.89 8.26
C ARG A 361 -27.94 -0.11 9.46
N LEU A 362 -27.19 0.92 9.86
CA LEU A 362 -27.57 1.83 10.93
C LEU A 362 -28.80 2.65 10.51
N GLU A 363 -28.87 3.12 9.27
CA GLU A 363 -30.05 3.77 8.69
C GLU A 363 -31.23 2.80 8.65
N GLU A 364 -31.06 1.55 8.21
CA GLU A 364 -32.10 0.51 8.25
C GLU A 364 -32.54 0.21 9.70
N GLU A 365 -31.63 0.14 10.68
CA GLU A 365 -31.95 -0.03 12.11
C GLU A 365 -32.70 1.18 12.69
N ILE A 366 -32.33 2.41 12.28
CA ILE A 366 -33.01 3.65 12.69
C ILE A 366 -34.40 3.74 12.05
N GLU A 367 -34.54 3.37 10.77
CA GLU A 367 -35.81 3.32 10.04
C GLU A 367 -36.72 2.20 10.55
N GLU A 368 -36.18 1.07 11.03
CA GLU A 368 -36.96 -0.02 11.65
C GLU A 368 -37.56 0.36 13.01
N ASP A 369 -36.95 1.29 13.75
CA ASP A 369 -37.50 1.84 15.01
C ASP A 369 -38.63 2.88 14.77
N GLU A 370 -38.82 3.36 13.53
CA GLU A 370 -39.95 4.22 13.13
C GLU A 370 -40.96 3.41 12.28
N SER A 371 -42.04 2.91 12.91
CA SER A 371 -43.06 2.08 12.25
C SER A 371 -43.63 2.66 10.93
N PRO A 372 -44.08 1.83 9.97
CA PRO A 372 -44.02 2.13 8.54
C PRO A 372 -45.26 2.86 8.00
N GLN A 373 -45.06 3.82 7.09
CA GLN A 373 -46.04 4.16 6.07
C GLN A 373 -45.45 4.03 4.67
N SER A 374 -46.23 3.35 3.83
CA SER A 374 -46.02 2.99 2.44
C SER A 374 -45.52 4.11 1.54
N GLU A 375 -44.60 3.81 0.62
CA GLU A 375 -44.89 3.67 -0.82
C GLU A 375 -43.60 3.49 -1.64
N GLY A 376 -43.72 2.78 -2.76
CA GLY A 376 -42.84 2.97 -3.91
C GLY A 376 -41.75 1.91 -4.10
N ALA A 377 -42.11 0.82 -4.78
CA ALA A 377 -41.15 -0.01 -5.48
C ALA A 377 -40.37 0.85 -6.48
N ASN A 378 -39.12 1.17 -6.15
CA ASN A 378 -38.17 1.69 -7.12
C ASN A 378 -37.07 0.65 -7.35
N GLU A 379 -36.72 0.54 -8.62
CA GLU A 379 -35.91 -0.50 -9.23
C GLU A 379 -34.65 -0.80 -8.43
N LYS A 380 -34.41 -2.10 -8.22
CA LYS A 380 -33.16 -2.64 -7.69
C LYS A 380 -32.02 -2.20 -8.58
N GLU A 381 -31.41 -1.06 -8.25
CA GLU A 381 -30.04 -0.78 -8.62
C GLU A 381 -29.22 -1.93 -8.03
N SER A 382 -28.61 -2.73 -8.90
CA SER A 382 -27.77 -3.85 -8.51
C SER A 382 -26.55 -3.29 -7.77
N ASP A 383 -26.65 -3.13 -6.45
CA ASP A 383 -25.60 -2.69 -5.53
C ASP A 383 -24.56 -3.81 -5.34
N HIS A 384 -23.99 -4.27 -6.46
CA HIS A 384 -22.91 -5.24 -6.50
C HIS A 384 -21.60 -4.54 -6.12
N GLY A 385 -21.36 -4.43 -4.82
CA GLY A 385 -20.01 -4.43 -4.25
C GLY A 385 -19.66 -3.23 -3.38
N GLU A 386 -19.12 -3.53 -2.21
CA GLU A 386 -18.66 -2.54 -1.25
C GLU A 386 -17.57 -1.62 -1.81
N GLU A 387 -17.70 -0.34 -1.48
CA GLU A 387 -16.58 0.57 -1.51
C GLU A 387 -15.63 0.23 -0.36
N GLY A 388 -14.41 -0.25 -0.67
CA GLY A 388 -13.38 -0.57 0.33
C GLY A 388 -13.18 0.52 1.41
N TRP A 389 -12.74 0.09 2.61
CA TRP A 389 -12.50 0.98 3.75
C TRP A 389 -11.64 2.18 3.36
N ARG A 390 -12.04 3.36 3.86
CA ARG A 390 -11.30 4.60 3.73
C ARG A 390 -10.68 4.97 5.07
N ASN A 391 -9.49 5.55 5.03
CA ASN A 391 -8.87 6.11 6.23
C ASN A 391 -9.60 7.39 6.68
N SER A 392 -9.17 7.98 7.80
CA SER A 392 -9.68 9.27 8.30
C SER A 392 -9.57 10.43 7.29
N GLU A 393 -8.71 10.31 6.29
CA GLU A 393 -8.51 11.28 5.21
C GLU A 393 -9.37 11.00 3.97
N GLY A 394 -10.13 9.90 3.95
CA GLY A 394 -11.02 9.52 2.85
C GLY A 394 -10.34 8.79 1.69
N GLU A 395 -9.05 8.47 1.80
CA GLU A 395 -8.23 7.77 0.81
C GLU A 395 -8.47 6.25 0.83
N ARG A 396 -8.09 5.55 -0.24
CA ARG A 396 -8.21 4.08 -0.38
C ARG A 396 -6.87 3.38 -0.62
N LEU A 397 -6.76 2.08 -0.30
CA LEU A 397 -5.54 1.30 -0.57
C LEU A 397 -5.20 1.23 -2.07
N ARG A 398 -6.22 1.24 -2.93
CA ARG A 398 -6.03 1.33 -4.39
C ARG A 398 -5.28 2.57 -4.84
N ASP A 399 -5.34 3.67 -4.09
CA ASP A 399 -4.65 4.92 -4.41
C ASP A 399 -3.13 4.78 -4.20
N PHE A 400 -2.73 3.84 -3.33
CA PHE A 400 -1.34 3.44 -3.09
C PHE A 400 -0.91 2.25 -3.97
N GLY A 401 -1.72 1.90 -4.97
CA GLY A 401 -1.43 0.89 -5.98
C GLY A 401 -1.68 -0.55 -5.54
N VAL A 402 -2.28 -0.78 -4.37
CA VAL A 402 -2.73 -2.11 -3.91
C VAL A 402 -3.97 -2.53 -4.69
N ASP A 403 -4.06 -3.80 -5.09
CA ASP A 403 -5.27 -4.33 -5.70
C ASP A 403 -6.24 -4.80 -4.61
N GLU A 404 -7.17 -3.91 -4.22
CA GLU A 404 -8.18 -4.16 -3.18
C GLU A 404 -9.01 -5.41 -3.45
N ASP A 405 -9.33 -5.69 -4.72
CA ASP A 405 -10.13 -6.85 -5.08
C ASP A 405 -9.41 -8.15 -4.69
N ILE A 406 -8.08 -8.16 -4.83
CA ILE A 406 -7.20 -9.30 -4.54
C ILE A 406 -6.82 -9.38 -3.06
N GLU A 407 -6.59 -8.25 -2.40
CA GLU A 407 -6.25 -8.23 -0.97
C GLU A 407 -7.43 -8.59 -0.09
N PHE A 408 -8.67 -8.41 -0.56
CA PHE A 408 -9.84 -8.55 0.30
C PHE A 408 -10.81 -9.67 -0.06
N TYR A 409 -10.91 -10.04 -1.34
CA TYR A 409 -11.90 -11.05 -1.78
C TYR A 409 -11.28 -12.34 -2.36
N ASP A 410 -9.97 -12.36 -2.54
CA ASP A 410 -9.23 -13.48 -3.14
C ASP A 410 -8.42 -14.31 -2.12
N GLU A 411 -8.33 -13.86 -0.87
CA GLU A 411 -7.57 -14.53 0.21
C GLU A 411 -8.25 -15.81 0.75
N GLU A 412 -9.38 -16.24 0.20
CA GLU A 412 -10.19 -17.25 0.90
C GLU A 412 -10.53 -18.49 0.06
N ASP A 413 -10.43 -18.46 -1.28
CA ASP A 413 -10.51 -19.70 -2.09
C ASP A 413 -9.21 -20.01 -2.84
N LEU A 414 -8.54 -21.08 -2.41
CA LEU A 414 -7.60 -21.77 -3.29
C LEU A 414 -8.37 -22.35 -4.48
N PRO A 415 -7.93 -22.10 -5.72
CA PRO A 415 -8.56 -22.70 -6.88
C PRO A 415 -8.66 -24.22 -6.72
N LEU A 416 -9.79 -24.81 -7.12
CA LEU A 416 -10.05 -26.24 -6.96
C LEU A 416 -8.91 -27.10 -7.54
N GLY A 417 -8.28 -26.65 -8.64
CA GLY A 417 -7.11 -27.30 -9.23
C GLY A 417 -5.90 -27.37 -8.28
N VAL A 418 -5.64 -26.31 -7.50
CA VAL A 418 -4.57 -26.28 -6.50
C VAL A 418 -4.90 -27.20 -5.32
N LEU A 419 -6.17 -27.25 -4.90
CA LEU A 419 -6.63 -28.18 -3.86
C LEU A 419 -6.52 -29.65 -4.30
N ILE A 420 -6.89 -29.95 -5.53
CA ILE A 420 -6.75 -31.29 -6.13
C ILE A 420 -5.28 -31.67 -6.21
N GLN A 421 -4.42 -30.76 -6.67
CA GLN A 421 -2.97 -31.00 -6.72
C GLN A 421 -2.38 -31.24 -5.33
N ARG A 422 -2.85 -30.51 -4.30
CA ARG A 422 -2.45 -30.73 -2.90
C ARG A 422 -2.90 -32.08 -2.37
N ARG A 423 -4.15 -32.49 -2.65
CA ARG A 423 -4.66 -33.82 -2.28
C ARG A 423 -3.86 -34.92 -2.98
N ALA A 424 -3.53 -34.75 -4.26
CA ALA A 424 -2.69 -35.69 -5.00
C ALA A 424 -1.27 -35.78 -4.42
N GLN A 425 -0.65 -34.65 -4.06
CA GLN A 425 0.68 -34.62 -3.43
C GLN A 425 0.68 -35.22 -2.01
N ALA A 426 -0.38 -35.00 -1.23
CA ALA A 426 -0.55 -35.59 0.10
C ALA A 426 -0.74 -37.11 -0.01
N ALA A 427 -1.60 -37.58 -0.90
CA ALA A 427 -1.79 -39.01 -1.17
C ALA A 427 -0.50 -39.68 -1.66
N LEU A 428 0.32 -39.00 -2.45
CA LEU A 428 1.62 -39.53 -2.90
C LEU A 428 2.64 -39.65 -1.75
N LYS A 429 2.56 -38.78 -0.74
CA LYS A 429 3.43 -38.80 0.45
C LYS A 429 3.02 -39.87 1.48
N GLU A 430 1.76 -40.30 1.47
CA GLU A 430 1.28 -41.41 2.32
C GLU A 430 1.58 -42.78 1.71
N LEU A 431 1.95 -42.83 0.43
CA LEU A 431 2.30 -44.05 -0.31
C LEU A 431 3.81 -44.35 -0.33
N VAL A 432 4.65 -43.47 0.24
CA VAL A 432 6.10 -43.62 0.42
C VAL A 432 6.38 -43.67 1.91
#